data_AF-A0A4Y3QWR5-F1
#
_entry.id   AF-A0A4Y3QWR5-F1
#
_cell.length_a   1.000
_cell.length_b   1.000
_cell.length_c   1.000
_cell.angle_alpha   90.00
_cell.angle_beta   90.00
_cell.angle_gamma   90.00
#
_symmetry.space_group_name_H-M   'P 1'
#
loop_
_entity.id
_entity.type
_entity.pdbx_description
1 polymer ?
#
loop_
_entity_poly.entity_id
_entity_poly.type
_entity_poly.pdbx_seq_one_letter_code
_entity_poly.pdbx_strand_id
1 'polypeptide(L)'
;MSEQPSSRNELDGSVGGHVVQAGAIHGDVVLPASSALTPDEAELRRRSVQRELRRLDEEDAARERQETERRRRQERRQKELAEYLNVVRRKHRRYVILLVLTAATGVWVTVEADGMAGWAGACWLAIFTLLMSNLWWPRWKVLRDVKAGRAVQVPADRGTW
;
A
#
# COMPACT_ATOMS: atom_id res chain seq x y z
N MET A 1 -22.22 -10.17 53.57
CA MET A 1 -22.60 -9.14 52.58
C MET A 1 -21.52 -9.12 51.52
N SER A 2 -21.94 -9.23 50.28
CA SER A 2 -21.18 -9.59 49.09
C SER A 2 -20.15 -8.55 48.65
N GLU A 3 -18.96 -9.04 48.31
CA GLU A 3 -17.87 -8.30 47.66
C GLU A 3 -18.33 -7.74 46.31
N GLN A 4 -18.07 -6.46 46.06
CA GLN A 4 -18.32 -5.83 44.76
C GLN A 4 -17.13 -6.12 43.81
N PRO A 5 -17.38 -6.49 42.55
CA PRO A 5 -16.31 -6.70 41.59
C PRO A 5 -15.74 -5.36 41.12
N SER A 6 -14.46 -5.11 41.38
CA SER A 6 -13.74 -3.96 40.81
C SER A 6 -13.35 -4.27 39.36
N SER A 7 -14.04 -3.67 38.38
CA SER A 7 -13.55 -3.63 37.00
C SER A 7 -12.54 -2.49 36.86
N ARG A 8 -11.26 -2.87 36.80
CA ARG A 8 -10.14 -1.95 36.54
C ARG A 8 -10.12 -1.66 35.04
N ASN A 9 -10.36 -0.41 34.65
CA ASN A 9 -10.22 0.03 33.27
C ASN A 9 -8.85 0.73 33.14
N GLU A 10 -7.91 0.07 32.47
CA GLU A 10 -6.51 0.52 32.28
C GLU A 10 -6.39 1.49 31.10
N LEU A 11 -7.12 2.60 31.14
CA LEU A 11 -6.93 3.72 30.23
C LEU A 11 -6.61 4.96 31.04
N ASP A 12 -5.32 5.10 31.33
CA ASP A 12 -4.74 6.27 32.00
C ASP A 12 -4.79 7.48 31.05
N GLY A 13 -5.78 8.33 31.28
CA GLY A 13 -5.99 9.57 30.55
C GLY A 13 -6.77 10.53 31.43
N SER A 14 -6.09 11.55 31.96
CA SER A 14 -6.70 12.63 32.73
C SER A 14 -7.59 13.47 31.81
N VAL A 15 -8.90 13.27 31.89
CA VAL A 15 -9.89 14.17 31.27
C VAL A 15 -10.17 15.30 32.25
N GLY A 16 -9.52 16.43 32.05
CA GLY A 16 -9.83 17.68 32.74
C GLY A 16 -11.15 18.27 32.24
N GLY A 17 -12.27 17.77 32.76
CA GLY A 17 -13.61 18.28 32.51
C GLY A 17 -14.43 18.27 33.80
N HIS A 18 -15.47 19.11 33.89
CA HIS A 18 -16.35 19.13 35.05
C HIS A 18 -16.94 17.73 35.30
N VAL A 19 -16.61 17.15 36.46
CA VAL A 19 -17.20 15.90 36.94
C VAL A 19 -18.64 16.22 37.34
N VAL A 20 -19.56 16.00 36.40
CA VAL A 20 -20.99 16.01 36.72
C VAL A 20 -21.31 14.64 37.27
N GLN A 21 -21.41 14.54 38.60
CA GLN A 21 -21.97 13.38 39.27
C GLN A 21 -23.46 13.33 38.92
N ALA A 22 -23.80 12.64 37.83
CA ALA A 22 -25.18 12.31 37.51
C ALA A 22 -25.63 11.25 38.51
N GLY A 23 -26.19 11.68 39.64
CA GLY A 23 -26.94 10.80 40.52
C GLY A 23 -28.01 10.11 39.69
N ALA A 24 -28.13 8.78 39.82
CA ALA A 24 -29.18 8.03 39.17
C ALA A 24 -30.53 8.44 39.78
N ILE A 25 -31.15 9.47 39.23
CA ILE A 25 -32.52 9.85 39.55
C ILE A 25 -33.41 8.73 38.97
N HIS A 26 -33.68 7.71 39.79
CA HIS A 26 -34.75 6.75 39.55
C HIS A 26 -36.07 7.44 39.89
N GLY A 27 -36.48 8.34 39.02
CA GLY A 27 -37.87 8.76 38.90
C GLY A 27 -38.32 8.34 37.52
N ASP A 28 -39.51 7.75 37.39
CA ASP A 28 -40.14 7.61 36.09
C ASP A 28 -40.26 9.01 35.50
N VAL A 29 -39.39 9.34 34.55
CA VAL A 29 -39.54 10.52 33.71
C VAL A 29 -40.67 10.18 32.77
N VAL A 30 -41.90 10.36 33.26
CA VAL A 30 -43.08 10.46 32.41
C VAL A 30 -42.89 11.74 31.62
N LEU A 31 -42.22 11.63 30.48
CA LEU A 31 -42.25 12.67 29.47
C LEU A 31 -43.74 12.84 29.13
N PRO A 32 -44.38 13.98 29.44
CA PRO A 32 -45.74 14.20 29.02
C PRO A 32 -45.75 13.97 27.50
N ALA A 33 -46.61 13.06 27.04
CA ALA A 33 -46.73 12.73 25.63
C ALA A 33 -46.75 14.06 24.87
N SER A 34 -45.72 14.28 24.05
CA SER A 34 -45.44 15.58 23.43
C SER A 34 -46.75 16.13 22.90
N SER A 35 -47.16 17.31 23.39
CA SER A 35 -48.30 18.04 22.85
C SER A 35 -48.20 17.98 21.33
N ALA A 36 -49.27 17.53 20.67
CA ALA A 36 -49.31 17.35 19.22
C ALA A 36 -48.70 18.61 18.58
N LEU A 37 -47.58 18.45 17.87
CA LEU A 37 -46.85 19.57 17.29
C LEU A 37 -47.83 20.43 16.52
N THR A 38 -47.75 21.74 16.71
CA THR A 38 -48.52 22.65 15.87
C THR A 38 -48.13 22.41 14.41
N PRO A 39 -49.06 22.55 13.45
CA PRO A 39 -48.80 22.25 12.04
C PRO A 39 -47.58 23.02 11.50
N ASP A 40 -47.36 24.25 11.97
CA ASP A 40 -46.21 25.07 11.61
C ASP A 40 -44.88 24.51 12.15
N GLU A 41 -44.86 24.00 13.39
CA GLU A 41 -43.68 23.34 13.96
C GLU A 41 -43.38 22.00 13.28
N ALA A 42 -44.43 21.27 12.88
CA ALA A 42 -44.29 20.03 12.11
C ALA A 42 -43.72 20.29 10.71
N GLU A 43 -44.12 21.36 10.04
CA GLU A 43 -43.52 21.78 8.77
C GLU A 43 -42.07 22.22 8.91
N LEU A 44 -41.75 23.00 9.95
CA LEU A 44 -40.38 23.43 10.22
C LEU A 44 -39.45 22.24 10.49
N ARG A 45 -39.90 21.25 11.29
CA ARG A 45 -39.17 20.00 11.50
C ARG A 45 -39.00 19.19 10.22
N ARG A 46 -40.03 19.09 9.38
CA ARG A 46 -39.89 18.40 8.08
C ARG A 46 -38.82 19.07 7.22
N ARG A 47 -38.81 20.40 7.15
CA ARG A 47 -37.80 21.15 6.38
C ARG A 47 -36.40 21.02 6.98
N SER A 48 -36.25 20.99 8.31
CA SER A 48 -34.94 20.80 8.96
C SER A 48 -34.38 19.41 8.71
N VAL A 49 -35.20 18.36 8.89
CA VAL A 49 -34.82 16.97 8.60
C VAL A 49 -34.44 16.81 7.12
N GLN A 50 -35.19 17.43 6.21
CA GLN A 50 -34.89 17.34 4.78
C GLN A 50 -33.56 18.04 4.42
N ARG A 51 -33.17 19.10 5.14
CA ARG A 51 -31.84 19.74 4.98
C ARG A 51 -30.72 18.87 5.54
N GLU A 52 -30.93 18.23 6.69
CA GLU A 52 -29.97 17.28 7.27
C GLU A 52 -29.74 16.08 6.35
N LEU A 53 -30.81 15.50 5.80
CA LEU A 53 -30.71 14.40 4.85
C LEU A 53 -29.88 14.77 3.61
N ARG A 54 -30.12 15.95 3.02
CA ARG A 54 -29.32 16.44 1.88
C ARG A 54 -27.84 16.60 2.24
N ARG A 55 -27.55 17.09 3.45
CA ARG A 55 -26.17 17.24 3.92
C ARG A 55 -25.49 15.89 4.11
N LEU A 56 -26.20 14.89 4.65
CA LEU A 56 -25.69 13.53 4.77
C LEU A 56 -25.42 12.91 3.39
N ASP A 57 -26.33 13.09 2.43
CA ASP A 57 -26.15 12.63 1.05
C ASP A 57 -24.90 13.27 0.39
N GLU A 58 -24.67 14.56 0.62
CA GLU A 58 -23.48 15.27 0.14
C GLU A 58 -22.18 14.75 0.78
N GLU A 59 -22.20 14.47 2.09
CA GLU A 59 -21.06 13.92 2.82
C GLU A 59 -20.73 12.49 2.38
N ASP A 60 -21.75 11.64 2.16
CA ASP A 60 -21.56 10.27 1.67
C ASP A 60 -21.09 10.26 0.21
N ALA A 61 -21.63 11.14 -0.65
CA ALA A 61 -21.12 11.32 -2.01
C ALA A 61 -19.65 11.79 -2.01
N ALA A 62 -19.25 12.64 -1.07
CA ALA A 62 -17.85 13.07 -0.92
C ALA A 62 -16.94 11.91 -0.47
N ARG A 63 -17.40 11.07 0.47
CA ARG A 63 -16.66 9.87 0.91
C ARG A 63 -16.48 8.88 -0.23
N GLU A 64 -17.53 8.60 -1.00
CA GLU A 64 -17.47 7.68 -2.14
C GLU A 64 -16.49 8.17 -3.22
N ARG A 65 -16.46 9.48 -3.51
CA ARG A 65 -15.47 10.08 -4.41
C ARG A 65 -14.03 9.90 -3.89
N GLN A 66 -13.80 10.07 -2.59
CA GLN A 66 -12.47 9.85 -2.02
C GLN A 66 -12.06 8.37 -2.06
N GLU A 67 -12.98 7.45 -1.79
CA GLU A 67 -12.72 6.02 -1.86
C GLU A 67 -12.42 5.55 -3.29
N THR A 68 -13.22 6.02 -4.26
CA THR A 68 -12.99 5.71 -5.68
C THR A 68 -11.67 6.27 -6.18
N GLU A 69 -11.28 7.47 -5.75
CA GLU A 69 -9.94 8.01 -6.02
C GLU A 69 -8.82 7.14 -5.43
N ARG A 70 -8.97 6.70 -4.18
CA ARG A 70 -7.99 5.82 -3.52
C ARG A 70 -7.85 4.49 -4.27
N ARG A 71 -8.98 3.86 -4.65
CA ARG A 71 -8.99 2.62 -5.44
C ARG A 71 -8.31 2.82 -6.79
N ARG A 72 -8.63 3.90 -7.52
CA ARG A 72 -7.98 4.23 -8.80
C ARG A 72 -6.47 4.43 -8.64
N ARG A 73 -6.01 5.08 -7.57
CA ARG A 73 -4.56 5.24 -7.29
C ARG A 73 -3.89 3.90 -7.00
N GLN A 74 -4.55 3.00 -6.27
CA GLN A 74 -4.04 1.64 -6.03
C GLN A 74 -3.96 0.83 -7.33
N GLU A 75 -5.01 0.86 -8.15
CA GLU A 75 -5.04 0.18 -9.45
C GLU A 75 -3.93 0.69 -10.39
N ARG A 76 -3.71 2.02 -10.44
CA ARG A 76 -2.62 2.61 -11.22
C ARG A 76 -1.25 2.11 -10.76
N ARG A 77 -1.00 2.11 -9.44
CA ARG A 77 0.26 1.59 -8.87
C ARG A 77 0.46 0.10 -9.17
N GLN A 78 -0.61 -0.70 -9.12
CA GLN A 78 -0.53 -2.12 -9.47
C GLN A 78 -0.23 -2.33 -10.96
N LYS A 79 -0.87 -1.55 -11.84
CA LYS A 79 -0.58 -1.57 -13.28
C LYS A 79 0.87 -1.18 -13.58
N GLU A 80 1.34 -0.09 -12.98
CA GLU A 80 2.73 0.38 -13.13
C GLU A 80 3.73 -0.67 -12.63
N LEU A 81 3.47 -1.31 -11.49
CA LEU A 81 4.30 -2.41 -10.99
C LEU A 81 4.30 -3.58 -11.97
N ALA A 82 3.15 -3.99 -12.50
CA ALA A 82 3.05 -5.08 -13.46
C ALA A 82 3.82 -4.77 -14.76
N GLU A 83 3.70 -3.55 -15.28
CA GLU A 83 4.46 -3.08 -16.44
C GLU A 83 5.96 -3.10 -16.18
N TYR A 84 6.42 -2.54 -15.05
CA TYR A 84 7.82 -2.56 -14.65
C TYR A 84 8.36 -3.99 -14.56
N LEU A 85 7.63 -4.91 -13.91
CA LEU A 85 8.04 -6.30 -13.80
C LEU A 85 8.12 -7.00 -15.16
N ASN A 86 7.22 -6.68 -16.10
CA ASN A 86 7.30 -7.21 -17.46
C ASN A 86 8.56 -6.73 -18.19
N VAL A 87 8.93 -5.45 -18.04
CA VAL A 87 10.18 -4.91 -18.60
C VAL A 87 11.39 -5.60 -17.98
N VAL A 88 11.43 -5.71 -16.65
CA VAL A 88 12.52 -6.37 -15.92
C VAL A 88 12.67 -7.83 -16.34
N ARG A 89 11.57 -8.59 -16.46
CA ARG A 89 11.60 -9.99 -16.94
C ARG A 89 12.14 -10.10 -18.35
N ARG A 90 11.71 -9.21 -19.26
CA ARG A 90 12.17 -9.22 -20.66
C ARG A 90 13.67 -8.90 -20.75
N LYS A 91 14.13 -7.88 -20.02
CA LYS A 91 15.55 -7.53 -19.94
C LYS A 91 16.36 -8.66 -19.30
N HIS A 92 15.89 -9.24 -18.20
CA HIS A 92 16.54 -10.37 -17.55
C HIS A 92 16.71 -11.56 -18.51
N ARG A 93 15.68 -11.94 -19.27
CA ARG A 93 15.79 -13.01 -20.28
C ARG A 93 16.83 -12.70 -21.35
N ARG A 94 16.87 -11.47 -21.86
CA ARG A 94 17.89 -11.04 -22.83
C ARG A 94 19.31 -11.11 -22.25
N TYR A 95 19.49 -10.66 -21.01
CA TYR A 95 20.80 -10.73 -20.35
C TYR A 95 21.22 -12.16 -20.03
N VAL A 96 20.29 -13.05 -19.69
CA VAL A 96 20.61 -14.48 -19.52
C VAL A 96 21.12 -15.07 -20.84
N ILE A 97 20.46 -14.77 -21.97
CA ILE A 97 20.93 -15.21 -23.29
C ILE A 97 22.33 -14.64 -23.58
N LEU A 98 22.54 -13.35 -23.33
CA LEU A 98 23.82 -12.70 -23.55
C LEU A 98 24.92 -13.32 -22.68
N LEU A 99 24.64 -13.60 -21.39
CA LEU A 99 25.57 -14.27 -20.49
C LEU A 99 25.93 -15.67 -20.97
N VAL A 100 24.96 -16.46 -21.46
CA VAL A 100 25.23 -17.79 -22.02
C VAL A 100 26.12 -17.69 -23.25
N LEU A 101 25.84 -16.75 -24.16
CA LEU A 101 26.68 -16.52 -25.34
C LEU A 101 28.09 -16.08 -24.94
N THR A 102 28.22 -15.10 -24.04
CA THR A 102 29.52 -14.64 -23.55
C THR A 102 30.30 -15.77 -22.90
N ALA A 103 29.65 -16.61 -22.07
CA ALA A 103 30.25 -17.80 -21.46
C ALA A 103 30.73 -18.81 -22.49
N ALA A 104 29.91 -19.14 -23.49
CA ALA A 104 30.31 -20.04 -24.57
C ALA A 104 31.51 -19.51 -25.36
N THR A 105 31.52 -18.20 -25.64
CA THR A 105 32.65 -17.53 -26.31
C THR A 105 33.92 -17.59 -25.46
N GLY A 106 33.80 -17.39 -24.15
CA GLY A 106 34.92 -17.51 -23.21
C GLY A 106 35.53 -18.91 -23.22
N VAL A 107 34.70 -19.95 -23.16
CA VAL A 107 35.15 -21.36 -23.25
C VAL A 107 35.87 -21.63 -24.57
N TRP A 108 35.29 -21.20 -25.69
CA TRP A 108 35.90 -21.37 -27.01
C TRP A 108 37.30 -20.74 -27.09
N VAL A 109 37.42 -19.47 -26.67
CA VAL A 109 38.69 -18.73 -26.67
C VAL A 109 39.74 -19.37 -25.76
N THR A 110 39.33 -19.93 -24.62
CA THR A 110 40.27 -20.61 -23.71
C THR A 110 40.76 -21.96 -24.24
N VAL A 111 40.00 -22.63 -25.11
CA VAL A 111 40.36 -23.94 -25.66
C VAL A 111 41.31 -23.82 -26.86
N GLU A 112 41.21 -22.76 -27.68
CA GLU A 112 42.04 -22.57 -28.87
C GLU A 112 43.34 -21.77 -28.65
N ALA A 113 43.53 -21.12 -27.49
CA ALA A 113 44.62 -20.17 -27.30
C ALA A 113 45.89 -20.78 -26.69
N ASP A 114 46.75 -21.37 -27.52
CA ASP A 114 48.03 -22.01 -27.13
C ASP A 114 49.14 -21.07 -26.58
N GLY A 115 48.84 -19.81 -26.23
CA GLY A 115 49.88 -18.92 -25.65
C GLY A 115 49.42 -17.57 -25.11
N MET A 116 48.28 -17.03 -25.57
CA MET A 116 47.67 -15.80 -25.03
C MET A 116 46.47 -16.03 -24.10
N ALA A 117 46.16 -17.29 -23.77
CA ALA A 117 44.98 -17.68 -22.98
C ALA A 117 44.90 -17.00 -21.60
N GLY A 118 46.03 -16.74 -20.95
CA GLY A 118 46.05 -16.19 -19.59
C GLY A 118 45.46 -14.77 -19.50
N TRP A 119 45.98 -13.85 -20.31
CA TRP A 119 45.51 -12.46 -20.32
C TRP A 119 44.13 -12.32 -20.96
N ALA A 120 43.87 -13.04 -22.05
CA ALA A 120 42.55 -13.04 -22.70
C ALA A 120 41.46 -13.58 -21.76
N GLY A 121 41.75 -14.66 -21.02
CA GLY A 121 40.85 -15.22 -20.01
C GLY A 121 40.61 -14.27 -18.83
N ALA A 122 41.64 -13.60 -18.34
CA ALA A 122 41.51 -12.61 -17.27
C ALA A 122 40.66 -11.39 -17.69
N CYS A 123 40.90 -10.85 -18.88
CA CYS A 123 40.08 -9.77 -19.44
C CYS A 123 38.63 -10.21 -19.66
N TRP A 124 38.41 -11.43 -20.15
CA TRP A 124 37.08 -11.99 -20.34
C TRP A 124 36.33 -12.14 -19.01
N LEU A 125 36.97 -12.69 -17.97
CA LEU A 125 36.40 -12.80 -16.63
C LEU A 125 36.03 -11.43 -16.07
N ALA A 126 36.89 -10.42 -16.20
CA ALA A 126 36.60 -9.07 -15.74
C ALA A 126 35.36 -8.48 -16.43
N ILE A 127 35.25 -8.62 -17.76
CA ILE A 127 34.08 -8.19 -18.53
C ILE A 127 32.83 -8.96 -18.08
N PHE A 128 32.93 -10.27 -17.90
CA PHE A 128 31.84 -11.12 -17.45
C PHE A 128 31.34 -10.72 -16.06
N THR A 129 32.24 -10.47 -15.11
CA THR A 129 31.89 -10.00 -13.77
C THR A 129 31.20 -8.63 -13.81
N LEU A 130 31.68 -7.70 -14.65
CA LEU A 130 31.06 -6.38 -14.82
C LEU A 130 29.65 -6.46 -15.44
N LEU A 131 29.44 -7.36 -16.41
CA LEU A 131 28.13 -7.63 -16.99
C LEU A 131 27.19 -8.22 -15.94
N MET A 132 27.67 -9.19 -15.15
CA MET A 132 26.90 -9.82 -14.08
C MET A 132 26.48 -8.82 -13.01
N SER A 133 27.40 -7.98 -12.54
CA SER A 133 27.15 -7.03 -11.44
C SER A 133 26.21 -5.90 -11.85
N ASN A 134 26.37 -5.33 -13.05
CA ASN A 134 25.61 -4.16 -13.47
C ASN A 134 24.29 -4.49 -14.17
N LEU A 135 24.23 -5.57 -14.95
CA LEU A 135 23.08 -5.83 -15.81
C LEU A 135 22.16 -6.92 -15.27
N TRP A 136 22.74 -8.01 -14.78
CA TRP A 136 21.98 -9.20 -14.38
C TRP A 136 21.56 -9.16 -12.92
N TRP A 137 22.49 -8.86 -12.01
CA TRP A 137 22.28 -8.92 -10.56
C TRP A 137 21.12 -8.05 -10.05
N PRO A 138 20.99 -6.75 -10.43
CA PRO A 138 19.91 -5.91 -9.93
C PRO A 138 18.53 -6.44 -10.36
N ARG A 139 18.44 -6.93 -11.60
CA ARG A 139 17.19 -7.45 -12.18
C ARG A 139 16.80 -8.80 -11.57
N TRP A 140 17.78 -9.66 -11.34
CA TRP A 140 17.57 -10.92 -10.62
C TRP A 140 17.11 -10.66 -9.18
N LYS A 141 17.74 -9.72 -8.47
CA LYS A 141 17.35 -9.32 -7.11
C LYS A 141 15.90 -8.85 -7.07
N VAL A 142 15.48 -7.97 -7.99
CA VAL A 142 14.07 -7.52 -8.08
C VAL A 142 13.13 -8.72 -8.26
N LEU A 143 13.42 -9.62 -9.20
CA LEU A 143 12.57 -10.79 -9.44
C LEU A 143 12.52 -11.75 -8.23
N ARG A 144 13.64 -11.89 -7.51
CA ARG A 144 13.71 -12.68 -6.28
C ARG A 144 12.89 -12.06 -5.16
N ASP A 145 13.01 -10.75 -4.98
CA ASP A 145 12.28 -10.01 -3.93
C ASP A 145 10.76 -10.07 -4.19
N VAL A 146 10.31 -10.01 -5.45
CA VAL A 146 8.90 -10.24 -5.83
C VAL A 146 8.45 -11.66 -5.46
N LYS A 147 9.23 -12.69 -5.78
CA LYS A 147 8.88 -14.08 -5.42
C LYS A 147 8.83 -14.29 -3.92
N ALA A 148 9.64 -13.57 -3.16
CA ALA A 148 9.64 -13.58 -1.70
C ALA A 148 8.53 -12.72 -1.07
N GLY A 149 7.67 -12.08 -1.88
CA GLY A 149 6.60 -11.20 -1.39
C GLY A 149 7.09 -9.89 -0.78
N ARG A 150 8.34 -9.49 -1.02
CA ARG A 150 8.89 -8.24 -0.51
C ARG A 150 8.40 -7.06 -1.33
N ALA A 151 8.24 -5.92 -0.67
CA ALA A 151 7.89 -4.67 -1.34
C ALA A 151 9.00 -4.26 -2.34
N VAL A 152 8.62 -4.09 -3.60
CA VAL A 152 9.52 -3.63 -4.66
C VAL A 152 9.22 -2.17 -4.96
N GLN A 153 10.24 -1.33 -4.88
CA GLN A 153 10.16 0.06 -5.28
C GLN A 153 10.25 0.13 -6.81
N VAL A 154 9.22 0.71 -7.43
CA VAL A 154 9.21 1.02 -8.86
C VAL A 154 9.91 2.37 -9.05
N PRO A 155 10.97 2.46 -9.88
CA PRO A 155 11.60 3.73 -10.19
C PRO A 155 10.59 4.69 -10.85
N ALA A 156 10.60 5.96 -10.45
CA ALA A 156 9.71 6.98 -11.04
C ALA A 156 10.04 7.26 -12.51
N ASP A 157 11.32 7.16 -12.88
CA ASP A 157 11.77 7.38 -14.26
C ASP A 157 11.66 6.10 -15.10
N ARG A 158 10.81 6.16 -16.13
CA ARG A 158 10.61 5.07 -17.11
C ARG A 158 11.86 4.75 -17.91
N GLY A 159 12.81 5.68 -18.05
CA GLY A 159 14.09 5.43 -18.71
C GLY A 159 14.96 4.41 -17.97
N THR A 160 14.77 4.29 -16.65
CA THR A 160 15.54 3.40 -15.78
C THR A 160 14.92 2.00 -15.60
N TRP A 161 13.70 1.78 -16.10
CA TRP A 161 12.99 0.49 -16.04
C TRP A 161 13.74 -0.60 -16.80
#